data_AF-B9L2V4-F1
#
_entry.id   AF-B9L2V4-F1
#
_cell.length_a   1.000
_cell.length_b   1.000
_cell.length_c   1.000
_cell.angle_alpha   90.00
_cell.angle_beta   90.00
_cell.angle_gamma   90.00
#
_symmetry.space_group_name_H-M   'P 1'
#
loop_
_entity.id
_entity.type
_entity.pdbx_description
1 polymer ?
#
loop_
_entity_poly.entity_id
_entity_poly.type
_entity_poly.pdbx_seq_one_letter_code
_entity_poly.pdbx_strand_id
1 'polypeptide(L)'
;MPRSSAASASAPAPGRNRTVTLLGILSGLLLLALLASGALAYVELDRRQARERALGEQIASLSQANRDFQTQVQSLTSERDRLATERDQLIGERDRLQSRLNELMATNAEQEKRIQELTGQVQEQSRQLSQVREEATRQQQRAETAENIGSILTRVVLLDDQIHNEFDNLIDAMTDMQNAYRYGDRIAFANAYERGLQAARRLDQLFAQRDQLLAQLGF
;
A
#
# COMPACT_ATOMS: atom_id res chain seq x y z
N MET A 1 -31.82 -94.64 120.01
CA MET A 1 -32.82 -93.98 120.88
C MET A 1 -32.94 -92.52 120.43
N PRO A 2 -34.10 -91.85 120.46
CA PRO A 2 -35.41 -92.11 119.82
C PRO A 2 -35.86 -90.88 118.95
N ARG A 3 -36.70 -91.00 117.90
CA ARG A 3 -38.18 -90.98 117.81
C ARG A 3 -38.92 -89.82 118.53
N SER A 4 -39.61 -88.97 117.76
CA SER A 4 -41.07 -88.69 117.76
C SER A 4 -41.38 -87.37 117.04
N SER A 5 -42.17 -87.35 115.96
CA SER A 5 -43.67 -87.28 115.94
C SER A 5 -44.16 -85.87 116.34
N ALA A 6 -44.47 -85.00 115.36
CA ALA A 6 -45.76 -84.82 114.68
C ALA A 6 -46.65 -83.75 115.37
N ALA A 7 -47.07 -82.72 114.62
CA ALA A 7 -48.38 -82.08 114.77
C ALA A 7 -48.66 -81.07 113.65
N SER A 8 -49.66 -81.44 112.87
CA SER A 8 -50.43 -80.69 111.89
C SER A 8 -50.98 -79.36 112.42
N ALA A 9 -50.95 -78.32 111.57
CA ALA A 9 -51.90 -77.21 111.64
C ALA A 9 -52.31 -76.82 110.22
N SER A 10 -53.56 -77.17 109.89
CA SER A 10 -54.27 -76.83 108.67
C SER A 10 -54.51 -75.32 108.60
N ALA A 11 -53.95 -74.66 107.59
CA ALA A 11 -54.42 -73.38 107.10
C ALA A 11 -55.00 -73.59 105.70
N PRO A 12 -56.27 -73.23 105.43
CA PRO A 12 -56.85 -73.35 104.10
C PRO A 12 -56.25 -72.24 103.23
N ALA A 13 -55.29 -72.57 102.36
CA ALA A 13 -54.68 -71.59 101.46
C ALA A 13 -55.35 -71.66 100.07
N PRO A 14 -56.18 -70.67 99.70
CA PRO A 14 -56.88 -70.63 98.42
C PRO A 14 -55.89 -70.16 97.34
N GLY A 15 -55.16 -71.09 96.71
CA GLY A 15 -54.04 -70.71 95.84
C GLY A 15 -54.06 -71.26 94.43
N ARG A 16 -54.61 -72.46 94.21
CA ARG A 16 -54.41 -73.17 92.93
C ARG A 16 -55.06 -72.48 91.73
N ASN A 17 -56.15 -71.75 91.95
CA ASN A 17 -56.78 -70.94 90.89
C ASN A 17 -56.07 -69.58 90.69
N ARG A 18 -55.37 -69.06 91.70
CA ARG A 18 -54.63 -67.78 91.63
C ARG A 18 -53.31 -67.92 90.89
N THR A 19 -52.60 -69.03 91.09
CA THR A 19 -51.33 -69.30 90.37
C THR A 19 -51.58 -69.57 88.89
N VAL A 20 -52.64 -70.31 88.54
CA VAL A 20 -53.01 -70.57 87.14
C VAL A 20 -53.50 -69.30 86.44
N THR A 21 -54.27 -68.44 87.11
CA THR A 21 -54.68 -67.14 86.56
C THR A 21 -53.50 -66.19 86.39
N LEU A 22 -52.56 -66.12 87.35
CA LEU A 22 -51.32 -65.36 87.20
C LEU A 22 -50.45 -65.88 86.04
N LEU A 23 -50.32 -67.19 85.88
CA LEU A 23 -49.57 -67.80 84.76
C LEU A 23 -50.22 -67.48 83.41
N GLY A 24 -51.56 -67.51 83.35
CA GLY A 24 -52.33 -67.13 82.15
C GLY A 24 -52.17 -65.65 81.79
N ILE A 25 -52.24 -64.75 82.78
CA ILE A 25 -52.00 -63.31 82.59
C ILE A 25 -50.54 -63.07 82.14
N LEU A 26 -49.57 -63.73 82.78
CA LEU A 26 -48.16 -63.60 82.44
C LEU A 26 -47.88 -64.09 81.01
N SER A 27 -48.47 -65.22 80.62
CA SER A 27 -48.41 -65.76 79.25
C SER A 27 -49.03 -64.80 78.24
N GLY A 28 -50.20 -64.23 78.55
CA GLY A 28 -50.86 -63.23 77.71
C GLY A 28 -50.04 -61.94 77.55
N LEU A 29 -49.41 -61.46 78.62
CA LEU A 29 -48.50 -60.32 78.59
C LEU A 29 -47.23 -60.61 77.77
N LEU A 30 -46.69 -61.82 77.88
CA LEU A 30 -45.53 -62.26 77.08
C LEU A 30 -45.87 -62.31 75.59
N LEU A 31 -47.05 -62.83 75.23
CA LEU A 31 -47.57 -62.83 73.86
C LEU A 31 -47.77 -61.41 73.34
N LEU A 32 -48.34 -60.52 74.14
CA LEU A 32 -48.50 -59.10 73.78
C LEU A 32 -47.16 -58.41 73.58
N ALA A 33 -46.19 -58.65 74.46
CA ALA A 33 -44.84 -58.08 74.32
C ALA A 33 -44.14 -58.58 73.05
N LEU A 34 -44.27 -59.88 72.71
CA LEU A 34 -43.76 -60.47 71.46
C LEU A 34 -44.43 -59.87 70.21
N LEU A 35 -45.75 -59.69 70.23
CA LEU A 35 -46.48 -59.05 69.14
C LEU A 35 -46.08 -57.57 68.98
N ALA A 36 -45.98 -56.84 70.09
CA ALA A 36 -45.58 -55.42 70.08
C ALA A 36 -44.12 -55.23 69.60
N SER A 37 -43.20 -56.08 70.06
CA SER A 37 -41.80 -56.06 69.62
C SER A 37 -41.65 -56.49 68.17
N GLY A 38 -42.42 -57.49 67.70
CA GLY A 38 -42.51 -57.85 66.29
C GLY A 38 -43.03 -56.71 65.40
N ALA A 39 -44.07 -56.00 65.86
CA ALA A 39 -44.60 -54.84 65.15
C ALA A 39 -43.60 -53.68 65.06
N LEU A 40 -42.88 -53.37 66.15
CA LEU A 40 -41.83 -52.36 66.15
C LEU A 40 -40.65 -52.74 65.24
N ALA A 41 -40.23 -54.01 65.27
CA ALA A 41 -39.18 -54.52 64.39
C ALA A 41 -39.58 -54.43 62.91
N TYR A 42 -40.85 -54.71 62.58
CA TYR A 42 -41.38 -54.58 61.23
C TYR A 42 -41.35 -53.13 60.73
N VAL A 43 -41.80 -52.17 61.56
CA VAL A 43 -41.76 -50.74 61.23
C VAL A 43 -40.32 -50.25 61.03
N GLU A 44 -39.37 -50.70 61.85
CA GLU A 44 -37.97 -50.30 61.70
C GLU A 44 -37.32 -50.91 60.45
N LEU A 45 -37.68 -52.14 60.08
CA LEU A 45 -37.30 -52.77 58.81
C LEU A 45 -37.84 -51.99 57.60
N ASP A 46 -39.10 -51.59 57.64
CA ASP A 46 -39.73 -50.80 56.57
C ASP A 46 -39.06 -49.41 56.43
N ARG A 47 -38.77 -48.75 57.55
CA ARG A 47 -37.99 -47.49 57.55
C ARG A 47 -36.58 -47.66 56.98
N ARG A 48 -35.89 -48.75 57.32
CA ARG A 48 -34.56 -49.06 56.76
C ARG A 48 -34.64 -49.28 55.26
N GLN A 49 -35.60 -50.07 54.79
CA GLN A 49 -35.82 -50.27 53.36
C GLN A 49 -36.16 -48.96 52.65
N ALA A 50 -36.99 -48.10 53.24
CA ALA A 50 -37.28 -46.78 52.68
C ALA A 50 -36.02 -45.90 52.58
N ARG A 51 -35.15 -45.91 53.61
CA ARG A 51 -33.86 -45.19 53.59
C ARG A 51 -32.91 -45.75 52.53
N GLU A 52 -32.80 -47.08 52.42
CA GLU A 52 -31.96 -47.74 51.42
C GLU A 52 -32.43 -47.43 49.99
N ARG A 53 -33.74 -47.44 49.75
CA ARG A 53 -34.32 -47.01 48.46
C ARG A 53 -33.97 -45.56 48.15
N ALA A 54 -34.16 -44.65 49.11
CA ALA A 54 -33.85 -43.23 48.92
C ALA A 54 -32.34 -42.98 48.66
N LEU A 55 -31.46 -43.70 49.36
CA LEU A 55 -30.01 -43.65 49.09
C LEU A 55 -29.69 -44.22 47.70
N GLY A 56 -30.34 -45.31 47.30
CA GLY A 56 -30.20 -45.88 45.96
C GLY A 56 -30.58 -44.89 44.86
N GLU A 57 -31.69 -44.17 45.04
CA GLU A 57 -32.12 -43.10 44.13
C GLU A 57 -31.13 -41.94 44.07
N GLN A 58 -30.60 -41.50 45.21
CA GLN A 58 -29.57 -40.45 45.26
C GLN A 58 -28.29 -40.88 44.55
N ILE A 59 -27.82 -42.12 44.79
CA ILE A 59 -26.63 -42.67 44.11
C ILE A 59 -26.86 -42.72 42.61
N ALA A 60 -28.04 -43.16 42.16
CA ALA A 60 -28.39 -43.20 40.74
C ALA A 60 -28.39 -41.80 40.11
N SER A 61 -28.99 -40.81 40.80
CA SER A 61 -29.03 -39.40 40.37
C SER A 61 -27.62 -38.81 40.28
N LEU A 62 -26.80 -38.96 41.31
CA LEU A 62 -25.41 -38.50 41.31
C LEU A 62 -24.58 -39.18 40.22
N SER A 63 -24.80 -40.48 40.00
CA SER A 63 -24.12 -41.23 38.93
C SER A 63 -24.53 -40.77 37.54
N GLN A 64 -25.78 -40.33 37.36
CA GLN A 64 -26.23 -39.70 36.11
C GLN A 64 -25.59 -38.32 35.95
N ALA A 65 -25.65 -37.47 36.96
CA ALA A 65 -25.05 -36.13 36.93
C ALA A 65 -23.55 -36.18 36.65
N ASN A 66 -22.82 -37.15 37.22
CA ASN A 66 -21.40 -37.34 36.93
C ASN A 66 -21.13 -37.70 35.46
N ARG A 67 -21.96 -38.56 34.86
CA ARG A 67 -21.84 -38.93 33.44
C ARG A 67 -22.14 -37.75 32.52
N ASP A 68 -23.15 -36.96 32.84
CA ASP A 68 -23.49 -35.75 32.09
C ASP A 68 -22.37 -34.72 32.19
N PHE A 69 -21.81 -34.53 33.39
CA PHE A 69 -20.67 -33.65 33.61
C PHE A 69 -19.42 -34.10 32.83
N GLN A 70 -19.11 -35.40 32.84
CA GLN A 70 -18.01 -35.95 32.03
C GLN A 70 -18.21 -35.69 30.54
N THR A 71 -19.44 -35.81 30.04
CA THR A 71 -19.79 -35.50 28.65
C THR A 71 -19.57 -34.01 28.32
N GLN A 72 -19.99 -33.12 29.22
CA GLN A 72 -19.75 -31.67 29.06
C GLN A 72 -18.26 -31.34 29.06
N VAL A 73 -17.47 -31.93 29.97
CA VAL A 73 -16.01 -31.74 30.02
C VAL A 73 -15.34 -32.20 28.72
N GLN A 74 -15.74 -33.35 28.17
CA GLN A 74 -15.22 -33.85 26.89
C GLN A 74 -15.58 -32.91 25.72
N SER A 75 -16.81 -32.38 25.70
CA SER A 75 -17.24 -31.41 24.70
C SER A 75 -16.42 -30.13 24.76
N LEU A 76 -16.26 -29.55 25.95
CA LEU A 76 -15.48 -28.32 26.16
C LEU A 76 -14.00 -28.51 25.84
N THR A 77 -13.44 -29.69 26.16
CA THR A 77 -12.06 -30.05 25.80
C THR A 77 -11.89 -30.07 24.28
N SER A 78 -12.83 -30.68 23.57
CA SER A 78 -12.82 -30.76 22.10
C SER A 78 -12.96 -29.37 21.46
N GLU A 79 -13.83 -28.52 22.00
CA GLU A 79 -14.01 -27.15 21.53
C GLU A 79 -12.76 -26.29 21.75
N ARG A 80 -12.15 -26.40 22.94
CA ARG A 80 -10.87 -25.75 23.24
C ARG A 80 -9.77 -26.16 22.26
N ASP A 81 -9.65 -27.45 21.97
CA ASP A 81 -8.60 -27.96 21.08
C ASP A 81 -8.81 -27.50 19.62
N ARG A 82 -10.09 -27.42 19.20
CA ARG A 82 -10.46 -26.82 17.91
C ARG A 82 -10.09 -25.34 17.86
N LEU A 83 -10.47 -24.56 18.87
CA LEU A 83 -10.14 -23.13 18.95
C LEU A 83 -8.63 -22.90 18.99
N ALA A 84 -7.86 -23.75 19.67
CA ALA A 84 -6.41 -23.69 19.67
C ALA A 84 -5.83 -23.88 18.26
N THR A 85 -6.38 -24.83 17.50
CA THR A 85 -5.99 -25.07 16.10
C THR A 85 -6.32 -23.89 15.20
N GLU A 86 -7.53 -23.34 15.31
CA GLU A 86 -7.96 -22.14 14.55
C GLU A 86 -7.08 -20.93 14.89
N ARG A 87 -6.75 -20.75 16.17
CA ARG A 87 -5.82 -19.70 16.64
C ARG A 87 -4.44 -19.86 16.00
N ASP A 88 -3.88 -21.06 15.97
CA ASP A 88 -2.56 -21.32 15.38
C ASP A 88 -2.56 -21.06 13.86
N GLN A 89 -3.64 -21.41 13.16
CA GLN A 89 -3.81 -21.08 11.75
C GLN A 89 -3.85 -19.58 11.49
N LEU A 90 -4.63 -18.83 12.29
CA LEU A 90 -4.72 -17.37 12.19
C LEU A 90 -3.38 -16.68 12.48
N ILE A 91 -2.60 -17.20 13.43
CA ILE A 91 -1.22 -16.76 13.67
C ILE A 91 -0.39 -16.92 12.39
N GLY A 92 -0.43 -18.11 11.77
CA GLY A 92 0.29 -18.37 10.54
C GLY A 92 -0.13 -17.48 9.37
N GLU A 93 -1.43 -17.19 9.23
CA GLU A 93 -1.94 -16.27 8.21
C GLU A 93 -1.46 -14.83 8.44
N ARG A 94 -1.55 -14.35 9.68
CA ARG A 94 -1.04 -13.03 10.06
C ARG A 94 0.45 -12.90 9.74
N ASP A 95 1.26 -13.89 10.08
CA ASP A 95 2.71 -13.82 9.88
C ASP A 95 3.07 -13.81 8.37
N ARG A 96 2.31 -14.55 7.56
CA ARG A 96 2.42 -14.50 6.08
C ARG A 96 2.01 -13.13 5.54
N LEU A 97 0.91 -12.56 6.02
CA LEU A 97 0.47 -11.23 5.60
C LEU A 97 1.49 -10.15 5.99
N GLN A 98 2.07 -10.23 7.18
CA GLN A 98 3.11 -9.31 7.62
C GLN A 98 4.35 -9.38 6.71
N SER A 99 4.74 -10.58 6.30
CA SER A 99 5.86 -10.78 5.39
C SER A 99 5.60 -10.14 4.01
N ARG A 100 4.40 -10.35 3.45
CA ARG A 100 3.98 -9.72 2.19
C ARG A 100 3.92 -8.19 2.29
N LEU A 101 3.48 -7.66 3.42
CA LEU A 101 3.45 -6.22 3.67
C LEU A 101 4.87 -5.65 3.64
N ASN A 102 5.82 -6.30 4.30
CA ASN A 102 7.22 -5.87 4.30
C ASN A 102 7.83 -5.90 2.87
N GLU A 103 7.53 -6.94 2.07
CA GLU A 103 7.96 -7.02 0.67
C GLU A 103 7.37 -5.90 -0.19
N LEU A 104 6.08 -5.59 0.00
CA LEU A 104 5.41 -4.47 -0.68
C LEU A 104 6.02 -3.13 -0.28
N MET A 105 6.34 -2.92 1.00
CA MET A 105 7.02 -1.71 1.47
C MET A 105 8.40 -1.55 0.82
N ALA A 106 9.19 -2.63 0.75
CA ALA A 106 10.50 -2.60 0.10
C ALA A 106 10.38 -2.30 -1.40
N THR A 107 9.40 -2.90 -2.08
CA THR A 107 9.13 -2.66 -3.50
C THR A 107 8.72 -1.22 -3.76
N ASN A 108 7.85 -0.65 -2.92
CA ASN A 108 7.44 0.75 -3.03
C ASN A 108 8.63 1.70 -2.84
N ALA A 109 9.49 1.46 -1.84
CA ALA A 109 10.66 2.28 -1.60
C ALA A 109 11.64 2.27 -2.80
N GLU A 110 11.84 1.11 -3.42
CA GLU A 110 12.66 0.99 -4.63
C GLU A 110 12.03 1.73 -5.83
N GLN A 111 10.72 1.61 -6.00
CA GLN A 111 10.00 2.34 -7.05
C GLN A 111 10.09 3.86 -6.85
N GLU A 112 9.97 4.34 -5.61
CA GLU A 112 10.09 5.76 -5.28
C GLU A 112 11.49 6.30 -5.62
N LYS A 113 12.54 5.55 -5.29
CA LYS A 113 13.92 5.88 -5.69
C LYS A 113 14.06 5.96 -7.21
N ARG A 114 13.52 4.98 -7.94
CA ARG A 114 13.57 4.97 -9.40
C ARG A 114 12.82 6.15 -10.04
N ILE A 115 11.70 6.57 -9.45
CA ILE A 115 10.96 7.76 -9.88
C ILE A 115 11.81 9.03 -9.67
N GLN A 116 12.50 9.15 -8.54
CA GLN A 116 13.39 10.29 -8.27
C GLN A 116 14.54 10.35 -9.28
N GLU A 117 15.18 9.21 -9.58
CA GLU A 117 16.26 9.12 -10.57
C GLU A 117 15.77 9.54 -11.97
N LEU A 118 14.64 8.98 -12.43
CA LEU A 118 14.06 9.33 -13.73
C LEU A 118 13.64 10.80 -13.81
N THR A 119 13.09 11.34 -12.72
CA THR A 119 12.74 12.77 -12.64
C THR A 119 13.99 13.64 -12.80
N GLY A 120 15.10 13.28 -12.14
CA GLY A 120 16.38 13.96 -12.32
C GLY A 120 16.90 13.90 -13.76
N GLN A 121 16.80 12.73 -14.40
CA GLN A 121 17.19 12.55 -15.81
C GLN A 121 16.37 13.43 -16.76
N VAL A 122 15.05 13.48 -16.58
CA VAL A 122 14.16 14.32 -17.42
C VAL A 122 14.47 15.80 -17.25
N GLN A 123 14.74 16.25 -16.03
CA GLN A 123 15.14 17.64 -15.76
C GLN A 123 16.46 17.98 -16.46
N GLU A 124 17.44 17.09 -16.40
CA GLU A 124 18.73 17.29 -17.04
C GLU A 124 18.64 17.29 -18.57
N GLN A 125 17.90 16.34 -19.15
CA GLN A 125 17.62 16.33 -20.59
C GLN A 125 16.92 17.61 -21.04
N SER A 126 15.99 18.13 -20.24
CA SER A 126 15.30 19.39 -20.55
C SER A 126 16.27 20.58 -20.55
N ARG A 127 17.22 20.63 -19.62
CA ARG A 127 18.28 21.66 -19.60
C ARG A 127 19.17 21.56 -20.83
N GLN A 128 19.61 20.35 -21.18
CA GLN A 128 20.45 20.11 -22.35
C GLN A 128 19.73 20.51 -23.65
N LEU A 129 18.46 20.15 -23.81
CA LEU A 129 17.66 20.53 -24.98
C LEU A 129 17.49 22.05 -25.09
N SER A 130 17.30 22.75 -23.98
CA SER A 130 17.24 24.22 -23.99
C SER A 130 18.57 24.83 -24.42
N GLN A 131 19.70 24.34 -23.90
CA GLN A 131 21.03 24.80 -24.30
C GLN A 131 21.31 24.58 -25.79
N VAL A 132 21.03 23.37 -26.29
CA VAL A 132 21.20 23.04 -27.71
C VAL A 132 20.32 23.93 -28.60
N ARG A 133 19.08 24.22 -28.18
CA ARG A 133 18.21 25.15 -28.91
C ARG A 133 18.76 26.57 -28.93
N GLU A 134 19.24 27.08 -27.79
CA GLU A 134 19.86 28.40 -27.74
C GLU A 134 21.10 28.47 -28.65
N GLU A 135 21.96 27.46 -28.62
CA GLU A 135 23.14 27.40 -29.49
C GLU A 135 22.75 27.34 -30.97
N ALA A 136 21.76 26.52 -31.33
CA ALA A 136 21.26 26.44 -32.70
C ALA A 136 20.70 27.79 -33.19
N THR A 137 19.93 28.50 -32.35
CA THR A 137 19.43 29.84 -32.72
C THR A 137 20.56 30.86 -32.89
N ARG A 138 21.58 30.83 -32.03
CA ARG A 138 22.77 31.70 -32.17
C ARG A 138 23.53 31.38 -33.45
N GLN A 139 23.69 30.10 -33.80
CA GLN A 139 24.36 29.69 -35.03
C GLN A 139 23.58 30.13 -36.26
N GLN A 140 22.25 29.98 -36.25
CA GLN A 140 21.39 30.44 -37.33
C GLN A 140 21.53 31.96 -37.54
N GLN A 141 21.45 32.75 -36.48
CA GLN A 141 21.62 34.20 -36.57
C GLN A 141 22.99 34.60 -37.14
N ARG A 142 24.05 33.87 -36.74
CA ARG A 142 25.40 34.08 -37.31
C ARG A 142 25.47 33.73 -38.79
N ALA A 143 24.84 32.63 -39.20
CA ALA A 143 24.79 32.22 -40.60
C ALA A 143 24.01 33.24 -41.45
N GLU A 144 22.84 33.68 -41.00
CA GLU A 144 22.04 34.73 -41.66
C GLU A 144 22.81 36.05 -41.78
N THR A 145 23.53 36.44 -40.71
CA THR A 145 24.38 37.63 -40.74
C THR A 145 25.52 37.48 -41.75
N ALA A 146 26.18 36.33 -41.79
CA ALA A 146 27.25 36.05 -42.74
C ALA A 146 26.75 36.02 -44.20
N GLU A 147 25.57 35.46 -44.45
CA GLU A 147 24.93 35.45 -45.76
C GLU A 147 24.57 36.87 -46.22
N ASN A 148 24.00 37.68 -45.33
CA ASN A 148 23.69 39.09 -45.60
C ASN A 148 24.96 39.88 -45.94
N ILE A 149 26.03 39.73 -45.15
CA ILE A 149 27.33 40.36 -45.42
C ILE A 149 27.87 39.89 -46.78
N GLY A 150 27.85 38.58 -47.06
CA GLY A 150 28.32 38.01 -48.32
C GLY A 150 27.53 38.52 -49.55
N SER A 151 26.21 38.68 -49.41
CA SER A 151 25.35 39.26 -50.45
C SER A 151 25.71 40.71 -50.74
N ILE A 152 25.94 41.52 -49.70
CA ILE A 152 26.37 42.92 -49.84
C ILE A 152 27.74 42.99 -50.51
N LEU A 153 28.72 42.19 -50.08
CA LEU A 153 30.05 42.16 -50.67
C LEU A 153 30.02 41.78 -52.16
N THR A 154 29.20 40.79 -52.54
CA THR A 154 29.00 40.44 -53.96
C THR A 154 28.49 41.63 -54.77
N ARG A 155 27.54 42.41 -54.23
CA ARG A 155 27.03 43.62 -54.89
C ARG A 155 28.08 44.71 -55.01
N VAL A 156 28.93 44.88 -53.99
CA VAL A 156 30.06 45.83 -54.03
C VAL A 156 31.03 45.45 -55.15
N VAL A 157 31.40 44.17 -55.28
CA VAL A 157 32.28 43.71 -56.37
C VAL A 157 31.67 43.99 -57.73
N LEU A 158 30.38 43.70 -57.92
CA LEU A 158 29.68 44.01 -59.19
C LEU A 158 29.64 45.52 -59.49
N LEU A 159 29.50 46.36 -58.47
CA LEU A 159 29.58 47.82 -58.65
C LEU A 159 31.01 48.25 -58.99
N ASP A 160 32.03 47.66 -58.38
CA ASP A 160 33.43 47.95 -58.68
C ASP A 160 33.75 47.63 -60.15
N ASP A 161 33.23 46.52 -60.69
CA ASP A 161 33.34 46.19 -62.11
C ASP A 161 32.63 47.23 -63.01
N GLN A 162 31.44 47.68 -62.62
CA GLN A 162 30.71 48.73 -63.35
C GLN A 162 31.43 50.08 -63.31
N ILE A 163 32.00 50.43 -62.17
CA ILE A 163 32.81 51.63 -61.98
C ILE A 163 34.04 51.56 -62.91
N HIS A 164 34.72 50.42 -62.96
CA HIS A 164 35.88 50.23 -63.84
C HIS A 164 35.51 50.42 -65.31
N ASN A 165 34.45 49.76 -65.79
CA ASN A 165 33.97 49.92 -67.16
C ASN A 165 33.58 51.36 -67.48
N GLU A 166 32.99 52.09 -66.53
CA GLU A 166 32.60 53.49 -66.75
C GLU A 166 33.79 54.46 -66.73
N PHE A 167 34.85 54.13 -66.00
CA PHE A 167 36.13 54.83 -66.11
C PHE A 167 36.75 54.65 -67.50
N ASP A 168 36.72 53.45 -68.06
CA ASP A 168 37.18 53.20 -69.43
C ASP A 168 36.36 54.04 -70.43
N ASN A 169 35.04 54.05 -70.31
CA ASN A 169 34.16 54.90 -71.13
C ASN A 169 34.51 56.39 -71.04
N LEU A 170 34.83 56.88 -69.83
CA LEU A 170 35.26 58.26 -69.61
C LEU A 170 36.61 58.54 -70.27
N ILE A 171 37.59 57.64 -70.14
CA ILE A 171 38.91 57.76 -70.76
C ILE A 171 38.82 57.76 -72.28
N ASP A 172 37.99 56.88 -72.85
CA ASP A 172 37.73 56.81 -74.28
C ASP A 172 37.10 58.12 -74.79
N ALA A 173 36.10 58.65 -74.06
CA ALA A 173 35.48 59.92 -74.40
C ALA A 173 36.49 61.10 -74.36
N MET A 174 37.39 61.13 -73.38
CA MET A 174 38.46 62.14 -73.30
C MET A 174 39.48 62.00 -74.45
N THR A 175 39.83 60.76 -74.81
CA THR A 175 40.72 60.47 -75.93
C THR A 175 40.09 60.91 -77.25
N ASP A 176 38.80 60.62 -77.45
CA ASP A 176 38.03 61.05 -78.60
C ASP A 176 37.90 62.57 -78.69
N MET A 177 37.68 63.26 -77.55
CA MET A 177 37.73 64.72 -77.50
C MET A 177 39.10 65.26 -77.94
N GLN A 178 40.19 64.69 -77.43
CA GLN A 178 41.54 65.13 -77.79
C GLN A 178 41.82 64.94 -79.27
N ASN A 179 41.41 63.81 -79.84
CA ASN A 179 41.54 63.52 -81.26
C ASN A 179 40.69 64.48 -82.11
N ALA A 180 39.42 64.66 -81.78
CA ALA A 180 38.53 65.59 -82.50
C ALA A 180 39.05 67.04 -82.47
N TYR A 181 39.59 67.48 -81.33
CA TYR A 181 40.22 68.79 -81.20
C TYR A 181 41.44 68.95 -82.12
N ARG A 182 42.32 67.94 -82.20
CA ARG A 182 43.49 67.94 -83.09
C ARG A 182 43.11 68.05 -84.57
N TYR A 183 42.02 67.41 -84.98
CA TYR A 183 41.54 67.43 -86.37
C TYR A 183 40.56 68.58 -86.70
N GLY A 184 40.21 69.41 -85.71
CA GLY A 184 39.29 70.53 -85.90
C GLY A 184 37.82 70.14 -86.07
N ASP A 185 37.44 68.89 -85.73
CA ASP A 185 36.07 68.40 -85.84
C ASP A 185 35.26 68.78 -84.60
N ARG A 186 34.50 69.87 -84.72
CA ARG A 186 33.70 70.42 -83.61
C ARG A 186 32.52 69.52 -83.23
N ILE A 187 31.96 68.76 -84.16
CA ILE A 187 30.79 67.90 -83.90
C ILE A 187 31.23 66.66 -83.14
N ALA A 188 32.31 66.00 -83.60
CA ALA A 188 32.88 64.86 -82.88
C ALA A 188 33.33 65.25 -81.47
N PHE A 189 33.91 66.45 -81.31
CA PHE A 189 34.30 66.97 -80.00
C PHE A 189 33.09 67.13 -79.06
N ALA A 190 32.01 67.77 -79.52
CA ALA A 190 30.82 67.97 -78.70
C ALA A 190 30.17 66.64 -78.26
N ASN A 191 30.07 65.67 -79.17
CA ASN A 191 29.54 64.34 -78.86
C ASN A 191 30.41 63.58 -77.85
N ALA A 192 31.74 63.64 -78.00
CA ALA A 192 32.66 63.03 -77.06
C ALA A 192 32.60 63.70 -75.67
N TYR A 193 32.47 65.03 -75.63
CA TYR A 193 32.27 65.79 -74.40
C TYR A 193 30.98 65.41 -73.66
N GLU A 194 29.86 65.28 -74.37
CA GLU A 194 28.60 64.84 -73.76
C GLU A 194 28.70 63.41 -73.20
N ARG A 195 29.34 62.48 -73.92
CA ARG A 195 29.61 61.13 -73.40
C ARG A 195 30.47 61.16 -72.14
N GLY A 196 31.51 61.99 -72.11
CA GLY A 196 32.35 62.18 -70.92
C GLY A 196 31.57 62.71 -69.72
N LEU A 197 30.69 63.70 -69.92
CA LEU A 197 29.81 64.20 -68.87
C LEU A 197 28.81 63.15 -68.36
N GLN A 198 28.26 62.33 -69.26
CA GLN A 198 27.37 61.24 -68.89
C GLN A 198 28.12 60.18 -68.06
N ALA A 199 29.33 59.80 -68.48
CA ALA A 199 30.17 58.86 -67.75
C ALA A 199 30.56 59.39 -66.37
N ALA A 200 30.93 60.67 -66.25
CA ALA A 200 31.22 61.30 -64.96
C ALA A 200 30.02 61.27 -64.00
N ARG A 201 28.81 61.62 -64.48
CA ARG A 201 27.59 61.54 -63.67
C ARG A 201 27.25 60.11 -63.28
N ARG A 202 27.53 59.15 -64.17
CA ARG A 202 27.26 57.73 -63.90
C ARG A 202 28.22 57.20 -62.84
N LEU A 203 29.50 57.57 -62.89
CA LEU A 203 30.48 57.28 -61.85
C LEU A 203 30.03 57.84 -60.49
N ASP A 204 29.58 59.09 -60.42
CA ASP A 204 29.06 59.67 -59.17
C ASP A 204 27.92 58.83 -58.57
N GLN A 205 27.00 58.35 -59.42
CA GLN A 205 25.90 57.48 -58.99
C GLN A 205 26.39 56.11 -58.49
N LEU A 206 27.35 55.51 -59.18
CA LEU A 206 27.88 54.19 -58.82
C LEU A 206 28.68 54.25 -57.51
N PHE A 207 29.49 55.30 -57.31
CA PHE A 207 30.19 55.53 -56.05
C PHE A 207 29.21 55.78 -54.90
N ALA A 208 28.18 56.59 -55.10
CA ALA A 208 27.14 56.80 -54.08
C ALA A 208 26.42 55.49 -53.70
N GLN A 209 26.15 54.61 -54.66
CA GLN A 209 25.55 53.28 -54.40
C GLN A 209 26.51 52.36 -53.65
N ARG A 210 27.79 52.39 -54.01
CA ARG A 210 28.84 51.62 -53.32
C ARG A 210 28.98 52.04 -51.87
N ASP A 211 29.03 53.34 -51.62
CA ASP A 211 29.14 53.90 -50.26
C ASP A 211 27.91 53.55 -49.41
N GLN A 212 26.70 53.55 -49.99
CA GLN A 212 25.49 53.09 -49.31
C GLN A 212 25.54 51.61 -48.90
N LEU A 213 26.17 50.75 -49.70
CA LEU A 213 26.35 49.33 -49.36
C LEU A 213 27.44 49.13 -48.31
N LEU A 214 28.54 49.89 -48.39
CA LEU A 214 29.61 49.84 -47.40
C LEU A 214 29.16 50.37 -46.03
N ALA A 215 28.34 51.42 -46.02
CA ALA A 215 27.73 51.93 -44.80
C ALA A 215 26.84 50.87 -44.10
N GLN A 216 26.18 49.98 -44.86
CA GLN A 216 25.41 48.85 -44.29
C GLN A 216 26.30 47.79 -43.61
N LEU A 217 27.58 47.72 -44.00
CA LEU A 217 28.59 46.87 -43.37
C LEU A 217 29.35 47.59 -42.22
N GLY A 218 29.11 48.88 -42.03
CA GLY A 218 29.79 49.70 -41.03
C GLY A 218 31.17 50.22 -41.45
N PHE A 219 31.43 50.32 -42.76
CA PHE A 219 32.62 50.95 -43.34
C PHE A 219 32.37 52.38 -43.79
#